data_AF-A0A1S1U7Z3-F1
#
_entry.id   AF-A0A1S1U7Z3-F1
#
_cell.length_a   1.000
_cell.length_b   1.000
_cell.length_c   1.000
_cell.angle_alpha   90.00
_cell.angle_beta   90.00
_cell.angle_gamma   90.00
#
_symmetry.space_group_name_H-M   'P 1'
#
loop_
_entity.id
_entity.type
_entity.pdbx_description
1 polymer ?
#
loop_
_entity_poly.entity_id
_entity_poly.type
_entity_poly.pdbx_seq_one_letter_code
_entity_poly.pdbx_strand_id
1 'polypeptide(L)'
;MIKIMESQIQLQLGQKISRISLFFFSSIFFGCAFAPEVVPANVRIFSLALAALFYCVGSNKYALIAPSKSLQCKFMPPIPRALFLAFFQLLVLSAVMMLLDV
;
A
#
# COMPACT_ATOMS: atom_id res chain seq x y z
N MET A 1 -1.02 -29.36 -8.68
CA MET A 1 -1.08 -28.51 -9.88
C MET A 1 -2.36 -27.67 -9.82
N ILE A 2 -2.34 -26.61 -9.01
CA ILE A 2 -3.49 -25.69 -8.90
C ILE A 2 -3.47 -24.89 -10.20
N LYS A 3 -4.34 -25.29 -11.14
CA LYS A 3 -4.69 -24.47 -12.29
C LYS A 3 -5.16 -23.14 -11.69
N ILE A 4 -4.27 -22.15 -11.67
CA ILE A 4 -4.60 -20.76 -11.39
C ILE A 4 -5.49 -20.40 -12.55
N MET A 5 -6.78 -20.65 -12.35
CA MET A 5 -7.83 -20.08 -13.16
C MET A 5 -7.74 -18.59 -12.85
N GLU A 6 -6.85 -17.90 -13.57
CA GLU A 6 -6.97 -16.49 -13.86
C GLU A 6 -8.32 -16.33 -14.56
N SER A 7 -9.38 -16.36 -13.76
CA SER A 7 -10.56 -15.58 -14.00
C SER A 7 -10.01 -14.20 -14.35
N GLN A 8 -10.12 -13.85 -15.63
CA GLN A 8 -9.80 -12.53 -16.14
C GLN A 8 -10.78 -11.57 -15.46
N ILE A 9 -10.43 -11.16 -14.24
CA ILE A 9 -11.22 -10.21 -13.46
C ILE A 9 -11.18 -8.89 -14.24
N GLN A 10 -12.24 -8.68 -15.01
CA GLN A 10 -12.48 -7.50 -15.80
C GLN A 10 -13.00 -6.41 -14.85
N LEU A 11 -12.19 -5.39 -14.64
CA LEU A 11 -12.59 -4.22 -13.86
C LEU A 11 -13.57 -3.37 -14.68
N GLN A 12 -14.65 -2.93 -14.06
CA GLN A 12 -15.55 -1.93 -14.65
C GLN A 12 -14.84 -0.58 -14.78
N LEU A 13 -15.34 0.32 -15.64
CA LEU A 13 -14.71 1.62 -15.91
C LEU A 13 -14.45 2.42 -14.61
N GLY A 14 -15.43 2.48 -13.71
CA GLY A 14 -15.27 3.16 -12.42
C GLY A 14 -14.17 2.56 -11.53
N GLN A 15 -14.00 1.24 -11.56
CA GLN A 15 -12.95 0.53 -10.80
C GLN A 15 -11.56 0.75 -11.42
N LYS A 16 -11.48 0.85 -12.75
CA LYS A 16 -10.25 1.23 -13.46
C LYS A 16 -9.82 2.65 -13.10
N ILE A 17 -10.76 3.58 -13.07
CA ILE A 17 -10.49 4.97 -12.64
C ILE A 17 -10.03 4.99 -11.18
N SER A 18 -10.75 4.31 -10.28
CA SER A 18 -10.36 4.20 -8.87
C SER A 18 -8.95 3.63 -8.69
N ARG A 19 -8.58 2.60 -9.48
CA ARG A 19 -7.23 2.05 -9.50
C ARG A 19 -6.17 3.08 -9.91
N ILE A 20 -6.42 3.85 -10.96
CA ILE A 20 -5.51 4.90 -11.43
C ILE A 20 -5.38 5.98 -10.36
N SER A 21 -6.48 6.41 -9.75
CA SER A 21 -6.48 7.40 -8.67
C SER A 21 -5.68 6.91 -7.46
N LEU A 22 -5.82 5.64 -7.07
CA LEU A 22 -5.03 5.04 -5.98
C LEU A 22 -3.53 5.08 -6.27
N PHE A 23 -3.10 4.75 -7.48
CA PHE A 23 -1.69 4.87 -7.87
C PHE A 23 -1.21 6.32 -7.92
N PHE A 24 -2.05 7.23 -8.40
CA PHE A 24 -1.73 8.66 -8.42
C PHE A 24 -1.51 9.20 -7.00
N PHE A 25 -2.44 8.95 -6.08
CA PHE A 25 -2.27 9.34 -4.68
C PHE A 25 -1.09 8.64 -4.02
N SER A 26 -0.88 7.35 -4.30
CA SER A 26 0.30 6.62 -3.82
C SER A 26 1.59 7.34 -4.18
N SER A 27 1.73 7.83 -5.41
CA SER A 27 2.92 8.56 -5.86
C SER A 27 3.09 9.90 -5.16
N ILE A 28 1.99 10.64 -4.93
CA ILE A 28 2.02 11.92 -4.19
C ILE A 28 2.52 11.69 -2.77
N PHE A 29 1.90 10.76 -2.04
CA PHE A 29 2.27 10.46 -0.65
C PHE A 29 3.68 9.89 -0.54
N PHE A 30 4.12 9.10 -1.53
CA PHE A 30 5.50 8.66 -1.61
C PHE A 30 6.44 9.87 -1.74
N GLY A 31 6.16 10.81 -2.65
CA GLY A 31 6.92 12.06 -2.77
C GLY A 31 7.00 12.85 -1.46
N CYS A 32 5.87 13.01 -0.75
CA CYS A 32 5.83 13.68 0.55
C CYS A 32 6.70 12.99 1.61
N ALA A 33 6.85 11.67 1.58
CA ALA A 33 7.71 10.94 2.51
C ALA A 33 9.21 11.24 2.32
N PHE A 34 9.62 11.67 1.12
CA PHE A 34 11.01 12.01 0.78
C PHE A 34 11.31 13.51 0.80
N ALA A 35 10.48 14.32 1.46
CA ALA A 35 10.72 15.75 1.68
C ALA A 35 11.20 16.06 3.12
N PRO A 36 12.45 15.70 3.51
CA PRO A 36 12.97 15.86 4.87
C PRO A 36 13.02 17.32 5.34
N GLU A 37 13.22 18.25 4.42
CA GLU A 37 13.39 19.69 4.69
C GLU A 37 12.06 20.39 5.01
N VAL A 38 10.93 19.83 4.58
CA VAL A 38 9.62 20.50 4.59
C VAL A 38 8.64 19.83 5.56
N VAL A 39 8.83 18.53 5.82
CA VAL A 39 7.82 17.71 6.50
C VAL A 39 8.44 17.00 7.70
N PRO A 40 7.84 17.10 8.90
CA PRO A 40 8.36 16.43 10.09
C PRO A 40 8.32 14.90 9.95
N ALA A 41 9.21 14.21 10.66
CA ALA A 41 9.45 12.77 10.50
C ALA A 41 8.17 11.92 10.67
N ASN A 42 7.31 12.26 11.62
CA ASN A 42 6.03 11.59 11.83
C ASN A 42 5.11 11.67 10.60
N VAL A 43 5.02 12.84 9.96
CA VAL A 43 4.19 13.04 8.77
C VAL A 43 4.80 12.35 7.55
N ARG A 44 6.13 12.26 7.47
CA ARG A 44 6.82 11.48 6.42
C ARG A 44 6.55 9.99 6.54
N ILE A 45 6.64 9.43 7.75
CA ILE A 45 6.33 8.02 8.02
C ILE A 45 4.85 7.74 7.73
N PHE A 46 3.94 8.62 8.15
CA PHE A 46 2.52 8.50 7.84
C PHE A 46 2.24 8.55 6.32
N SER A 47 2.91 9.45 5.60
CA SER A 47 2.80 9.54 4.14
C SER A 47 3.30 8.26 3.46
N LEU A 48 4.41 7.69 3.94
CA LEU A 48 4.92 6.40 3.44
C LEU A 48 3.93 5.26 3.69
N ALA A 49 3.24 5.27 4.85
CA ALA A 49 2.19 4.31 5.19
C ALA A 49 1.01 4.38 4.21
N LEU A 50 0.53 5.60 3.95
CA LEU A 50 -0.57 5.85 3.01
C LEU A 50 -0.20 5.46 1.58
N ALA A 51 1.04 5.76 1.16
CA ALA A 51 1.54 5.34 -0.14
C ALA A 51 1.53 3.81 -0.27
N ALA A 52 2.06 3.08 0.71
CA ALA A 52 2.07 1.62 0.71
C ALA A 52 0.65 1.03 0.70
N LEU A 53 -0.28 1.61 1.47
CA LEU A 53 -1.69 1.21 1.50
C LEU A 53 -2.36 1.41 0.14
N PHE A 54 -2.25 2.59 -0.47
CA PHE A 54 -2.88 2.86 -1.77
C PHE A 54 -2.29 2.00 -2.88
N TYR A 55 -0.97 1.78 -2.88
CA TYR A 55 -0.34 0.84 -3.80
C TYR A 55 -0.86 -0.59 -3.65
N CYS A 56 -1.07 -1.03 -2.39
CA CYS A 56 -1.62 -2.35 -2.10
C CYS A 56 -3.06 -2.51 -2.59
N VAL A 57 -3.94 -1.56 -2.29
CA VAL A 57 -5.34 -1.60 -2.72
C VAL A 57 -5.42 -1.49 -4.26
N GLY A 58 -4.66 -0.58 -4.88
CA GLY A 58 -4.63 -0.41 -6.34
C GLY A 58 -4.06 -1.63 -7.09
N SER A 59 -3.19 -2.40 -6.45
CA SER A 59 -2.65 -3.64 -7.04
C SER A 59 -3.57 -4.85 -6.87
N ASN A 60 -4.54 -4.78 -5.95
CA ASN A 60 -5.45 -5.87 -5.65
C ASN A 60 -6.77 -5.72 -6.45
N LYS A 61 -6.91 -6.47 -7.55
CA LYS A 61 -8.15 -6.47 -8.37
C LYS A 61 -9.40 -6.87 -7.57
N TYR A 62 -9.26 -7.74 -6.56
CA TYR A 62 -10.38 -8.14 -5.70
C TYR A 62 -10.81 -7.03 -4.75
N ALA A 63 -9.87 -6.21 -4.27
CA ALA A 63 -10.14 -5.05 -3.42
C ALA A 63 -10.98 -4.00 -4.15
N LEU A 64 -10.72 -3.81 -5.43
CA LEU A 64 -11.42 -2.85 -6.29
C LEU A 64 -12.87 -3.26 -6.60
N ILE A 65 -13.17 -4.56 -6.49
CA ILE A 65 -14.52 -5.10 -6.69
C ILE A 65 -15.28 -5.19 -5.38
N ALA A 66 -14.61 -5.65 -4.33
CA ALA A 66 -15.17 -5.80 -3.00
C ALA A 66 -14.21 -5.14 -1.99
N PRO A 67 -14.52 -3.92 -1.50
CA PRO A 67 -13.66 -3.20 -0.55
C PRO A 67 -13.38 -4.00 0.72
N SER A 68 -14.31 -4.86 1.14
CA SER A 68 -14.16 -5.77 2.29
C SER A 68 -13.04 -6.81 2.14
N LYS A 69 -12.55 -7.04 0.91
CA LYS A 69 -11.43 -7.94 0.60
C LYS A 69 -10.09 -7.23 0.44
N SER A 70 -10.05 -5.91 0.64
CA SER A 70 -8.87 -5.08 0.37
C SER A 70 -7.64 -5.43 1.21
N LEU A 71 -7.84 -5.58 2.52
CA LEU A 71 -6.77 -5.89 3.50
C LEU A 71 -6.66 -7.37 3.83
N GLN A 72 -7.47 -8.22 3.20
CA GLN A 72 -7.39 -9.65 3.43
C GLN A 72 -6.15 -10.21 2.74
N CYS A 73 -5.20 -10.68 3.54
CA CYS A 73 -3.91 -11.21 3.10
C CYS A 73 -4.04 -12.31 2.02
N LYS A 74 -5.15 -13.05 2.01
CA LYS A 74 -5.49 -14.10 1.03
C LYS A 74 -5.71 -13.57 -0.39
N PHE A 75 -6.14 -12.32 -0.53
CA PHE A 75 -6.47 -11.68 -1.81
C PHE A 75 -5.40 -10.68 -2.26
N MET A 76 -4.40 -10.40 -1.43
CA MET A 76 -3.28 -9.52 -1.79
C MET A 76 -2.31 -10.20 -2.76
N PRO A 77 -1.88 -9.50 -3.83
CA PRO A 77 -0.79 -9.98 -4.66
C PRO A 77 0.54 -10.04 -3.88
N PRO A 78 1.49 -10.91 -4.28
CA PRO A 78 2.72 -11.17 -3.52
C PRO A 78 3.64 -9.95 -3.37
N ILE A 79 3.82 -9.16 -4.44
CA ILE A 79 4.66 -7.95 -4.43
C ILE A 79 4.12 -6.86 -3.48
N PRO A 80 2.87 -6.39 -3.60
CA PRO A 80 2.31 -5.41 -2.68
C PRO A 80 2.24 -5.95 -1.24
N ARG A 81 2.00 -7.24 -1.03
CA ARG A 81 2.07 -7.86 0.30
C ARG A 81 3.47 -7.74 0.92
N ALA A 82 4.52 -8.01 0.15
CA ALA A 82 5.90 -7.87 0.61
C ALA A 82 6.23 -6.40 0.95
N LEU A 83 5.82 -5.45 0.12
CA LEU A 83 6.00 -4.02 0.38
C LEU A 83 5.28 -3.56 1.66
N PHE A 84 4.05 -4.04 1.87
CA PHE A 84 3.29 -3.75 3.08
C PHE A 84 3.98 -4.28 4.32
N LEU A 85 4.44 -5.53 4.29
CA LEU A 85 5.17 -6.14 5.41
C LEU A 85 6.50 -5.44 5.68
N ALA A 86 7.26 -5.11 4.63
CA ALA A 86 8.51 -4.37 4.75
C ALA A 86 8.30 -2.99 5.37
N PHE A 87 7.21 -2.29 5.00
CA PHE A 87 6.83 -1.04 5.64
C PHE A 87 6.56 -1.22 7.14
N PHE A 88 5.77 -2.22 7.53
CA PHE A 88 5.50 -2.49 8.96
C PHE A 88 6.78 -2.87 9.72
N GLN A 89 7.69 -3.63 9.11
CA GLN A 89 8.98 -3.95 9.73
C GLN A 89 9.84 -2.70 9.94
N LEU A 90 9.91 -1.80 8.95
CA LEU A 90 10.61 -0.52 9.08
C LEU A 90 9.98 0.38 10.14
N LEU A 91 8.64 0.39 10.24
CA LEU A 91 7.92 1.15 11.25
C LEU A 91 8.23 0.65 12.67
N VAL A 92 8.19 -0.67 12.88
CA VAL A 92 8.53 -1.29 14.18
C VAL A 92 9.99 -1.01 14.52
N LEU A 93 10.92 -1.15 13.56
CA LEU A 93 12.33 -0.85 13.78
C LEU A 93 12.55 0.62 14.17
N SER A 94 11.88 1.56 13.50
CA SER A 94 11.93 2.99 13.81
C SER A 94 11.39 3.29 15.21
N ALA A 95 10.29 2.66 15.61
CA ALA A 95 9.71 2.84 16.94
C ALA A 95 10.61 2.27 18.03
N VAL A 96 11.21 1.10 17.80
CA VAL A 96 12.17 0.46 18.73
C VAL A 96 13.43 1.32 18.88
N MET A 97 14.00 1.81 17.78
CA MET A 97 15.15 2.73 17.82
C MET A 97 14.84 3.97 18.67
N MET A 98 13.68 4.60 18.47
CA MET A 98 13.25 5.76 19.26
C MET A 98 13.04 5.45 20.75
N LEU A 99 12.60 4.23 21.09
CA LEU A 99 12.43 3.77 22.47
C LEU A 99 13.77 3.47 23.17
N LEU A 100 14.78 3.03 22.41
CA LEU A 100 16.12 2.72 22.89
C LEU A 100 17.04 3.93 22.96
N ASP A 101 16.68 5.05 22.31
CA ASP A 101 17.38 6.35 22.37
C ASP A 101 17.04 7.14 23.66
N VAL A 102 16.59 6.44 24.72
CA VAL A 102 16.28 6.95 26.07
C VAL A 102 17.36 6.52 27.06
#